data_AF-A4GVB5-F1
#
_entry.id   AF-A4GVB5-F1
#
_cell.length_a   1.000
_cell.length_b   1.000
_cell.length_c   1.000
_cell.angle_alpha   90.00
_cell.angle_beta   90.00
_cell.angle_gamma   90.00
#
_symmetry.space_group_name_H-M   'P 1'
#
loop_
_entity.id
_entity.type
_entity.pdbx_description
1 polymer ?
#
loop_
_entity_poly.entity_id
_entity_poly.type
_entity_poly.pdbx_seq_one_letter_code
_entity_poly.pdbx_strand_id
1 'polypeptide(L)' 'MYFLNNSNKMFFSFILFFSTLISISSNSWFGCWIGLEINLLSFIPLISNS' A
#
# COMPACT_ATOMS: atom_id res chain seq x y z
N MET A 1 21.19 8.57 -4.35
CA MET A 1 19.85 9.17 -4.24
C MET A 1 18.85 8.56 -5.24
N TYR A 2 19.14 8.49 -6.55
CA TYR A 2 18.22 7.92 -7.55
C TYR A 2 17.84 6.44 -7.33
N PHE A 3 18.79 5.61 -6.89
CA PHE A 3 18.50 4.19 -6.60
C PHE A 3 17.51 4.00 -5.45
N LEU A 4 17.56 4.89 -4.44
CA LEU A 4 16.64 4.89 -3.28
C LEU A 4 15.21 5.30 -3.68
N ASN A 5 15.07 6.21 -4.65
CA ASN A 5 13.74 6.64 -5.12
C ASN A 5 13.02 5.49 -5.86
N ASN A 6 13.75 4.73 -6.67
CA ASN A 6 13.20 3.55 -7.35
C ASN A 6 12.87 2.41 -6.37
N SER A 7 13.72 2.17 -5.37
CA SER A 7 13.43 1.14 -4.35
C SER A 7 12.22 1.49 -3.50
N ASN A 8 12.02 2.76 -3.15
CA ASN A 8 10.85 3.20 -2.36
C ASN A 8 9.55 3.03 -3.14
N LYS A 9 9.53 3.38 -4.43
CA LYS A 9 8.36 3.16 -5.31
C LYS A 9 8.00 1.68 -5.42
N MET A 10 9.01 0.82 -5.58
CA MET A 10 8.82 -0.64 -5.62
C MET A 10 8.32 -1.18 -4.27
N PHE A 11 8.80 -0.65 -3.15
CA PHE A 11 8.32 -1.04 -1.83
C PHE A 11 6.86 -0.66 -1.60
N PHE A 12 6.46 0.57 -1.95
CA PHE A 12 5.05 1.00 -1.83
C PHE A 12 4.12 0.24 -2.78
N SER A 13 4.57 -0.14 -3.97
CA SER A 13 3.76 -0.97 -4.87
C SER A 13 3.55 -2.40 -4.34
N PHE A 14 4.55 -2.97 -3.65
CA PHE A 14 4.35 -4.23 -2.93
C PHE A 14 3.34 -4.10 -1.79
N ILE A 15 3.41 -3.03 -1.00
CA ILE A 15 2.45 -2.78 0.08
C ILE A 15 1.02 -2.65 -0.47
N LEU A 16 0.83 -1.96 -1.60
CA LEU A 16 -0.46 -1.89 -2.27
C LEU A 16 -1.01 -3.28 -2.60
N PHE A 17 -0.21 -4.14 -3.23
CA PHE A 17 -0.63 -5.49 -3.58
C PHE A 17 -0.97 -6.35 -2.35
N PHE A 18 -0.19 -6.23 -1.26
CA PHE A 18 -0.51 -6.94 -0.02
C PHE A 18 -1.74 -6.38 0.69
N SER A 19 -1.97 -5.07 0.64
CA SER A 19 -3.13 -4.43 1.27
C SER A 19 -4.47 -4.89 0.66
N THR A 20 -4.50 -5.10 -0.65
CA THR A 20 -5.69 -5.62 -1.35
C THR A 20 -5.92 -7.09 -1.03
N LEU A 21 -4.85 -7.89 -0.93
CA LEU A 21 -4.95 -9.28 -0.48
C LEU A 21 -5.50 -9.37 0.96
N ILE A 22 -5.08 -8.48 1.86
CA ILE A 22 -5.58 -8.42 3.24
C ILE A 22 -7.07 -8.07 3.26
N SER A 23 -7.50 -7.09 2.45
CA SER A 23 -8.93 -6.73 2.36
C SER A 23 -9.78 -7.89 1.87
N ILE A 24 -9.36 -8.58 0.80
CA ILE A 24 -10.12 -9.68 0.17
C ILE A 24 -10.16 -10.92 1.07
N SER A 25 -9.11 -11.20 1.83
CA SER A 25 -9.02 -12.38 2.71
C SER A 25 -9.61 -12.16 4.11
N SER A 26 -10.00 -10.94 4.46
CA SER A 26 -10.47 -10.62 5.80
C SER A 26 -11.88 -11.16 6.09
N ASN A 27 -12.01 -11.93 7.17
CA ASN A 27 -13.30 -12.46 7.62
C ASN A 27 -14.10 -11.50 8.52
N SER A 28 -13.51 -10.37 8.90
CA SER A 28 -14.15 -9.35 9.75
C SER A 28 -14.17 -8.00 9.04
N TRP A 29 -15.24 -7.24 9.26
CA TRP A 29 -15.38 -5.89 8.69
C TRP A 29 -14.23 -4.97 9.11
N PHE A 30 -13.73 -5.14 10.33
CA PHE A 30 -12.57 -4.41 10.83
C PHE A 30 -11.28 -4.75 10.06
N GLY A 31 -11.05 -6.03 9.74
CA GLY A 31 -9.92 -6.43 8.91
C GLY A 31 -10.01 -5.88 7.48
N CYS A 32 -11.22 -5.82 6.93
CA CYS A 32 -11.46 -5.21 5.62
C CYS A 32 -11.13 -3.71 5.65
N TRP A 33 -11.56 -3.01 6.69
CA TRP A 33 -11.28 -1.60 6.90
C TRP A 33 -9.77 -1.31 7.01
N ILE A 34 -9.03 -2.12 7.80
CA ILE A 34 -7.57 -1.99 7.91
C ILE A 34 -6.88 -2.18 6.55
N GLY A 35 -7.30 -3.18 5.77
CA GLY A 35 -6.75 -3.41 4.42
C GLY A 35 -6.94 -2.19 3.50
N LEU A 36 -8.10 -1.53 3.59
CA LEU A 36 -8.40 -0.32 2.83
C LEU A 36 -7.62 0.91 3.33
N GLU A 37 -7.41 1.06 4.64
CA GLU A 37 -6.57 2.14 5.18
C GLU A 37 -5.10 2.02 4.75
N ILE A 38 -4.54 0.81 4.75
CA ILE A 38 -3.17 0.55 4.28
C ILE A 38 -3.05 0.88 2.79
N ASN A 39 -4.10 0.56 2.00
CA ASN A 39 -4.16 0.89 0.58
C ASN A 39 -4.14 2.43 0.38
N LEU A 40 -4.96 3.18 1.12
CA LEU A 40 -4.98 4.65 1.10
C LEU A 40 -3.62 5.26 1.47
N LEU A 41 -2.98 4.79 2.54
CA LEU A 41 -1.70 5.32 3.00
C LEU A 41 -0.55 5.03 2.02
N SER A 42 -0.58 3.87 1.34
CA SER A 42 0.44 3.52 0.34
C SER A 42 0.25 4.24 -1.00
N PHE A 43 -0.96 4.72 -1.32
CA PHE A 43 -1.19 5.57 -2.49
C PHE A 43 -0.63 6.99 -2.35
N ILE A 44 -0.64 7.57 -1.16
CA ILE A 44 -0.16 8.95 -0.90
C ILE A 44 1.28 9.18 -1.42
N PRO A 45 2.29 8.37 -1.02
CA PRO A 45 3.67 8.57 -1.47
C PRO A 45 3.92 8.20 -2.95
N LEU A 46 3.03 7.41 -3.56
CA LEU A 46 3.11 7.06 -4.99
C LEU A 46 2.60 8.20 -5.89
N ILE A 47 1.61 8.96 -5.42
CA ILE A 47 1.03 10.10 -6.15
C ILE A 47 1.86 11.37 -5.93
N SER A 48 2.42 11.56 -4.74
CA SER A 48 3.30 12.70 -4.47
C SER A 48 4.64 12.54 -5.18
N ASN A 49 4.75 13.10 -6.38
CA ASN A 49 6.01 13.18 -7.13
C ASN A 49 7.00 14.13 -6.43
N SER A 50 7.80 13.58 -5.51
CA SER A 50 9.08 14.13 -5.08
C SER A 50 10.14 13.03 -5.04
#